data_AF-A0A0A8WP73-F1
#
_entry.id   AF-A0A0A8WP73-F1
#
_cell.length_a   1.000
_cell.length_b   1.000
_cell.length_c   1.000
_cell.angle_alpha   90.00
_cell.angle_beta   90.00
_cell.angle_gamma   90.00
#
_symmetry.space_group_name_H-M   'P 1'
#
loop_
_entity.id
_entity.type
_entity.pdbx_description
1 polymer ?
#
loop_
_entity_poly.entity_id
_entity_poly.type
_entity_poly.pdbx_seq_one_letter_code
_entity_poly.pdbx_strand_id
1 'polypeptide(L)'
;MIDFVEFRKVRKIIVDRYWEIVRLTSHPYRDALSSKQISDLYKEEDDILEEYAEILPFLPISRCPICNGVLECVVDLFGIDGPWWAKGNIVDFPAPQSCEHFRLLLGAIDFGSVKEVPEASKHKIVYPGPGVPFVIPRIIELANMKAVISCFDLTGEYSCYPIAYFSEKPFHGAFLHQPWAREAYQVLDEQGNYKGWTISNDALDFDLRPWIEKGILFWIEPGDAIMDLKQQGKCPFEDLPGIRSPQLIERGEIIILPLPDGSPINPFETA
;
A
#
# COMPACT_ATOMS: atom_id res chain seq x y z
N MET A 1 -5.28 11.17 -21.69
CA MET A 1 -5.65 9.77 -21.36
C MET A 1 -4.35 8.99 -21.44
N ILE A 2 -3.91 8.39 -20.34
CA ILE A 2 -2.64 7.65 -20.31
C ILE A 2 -2.81 6.42 -21.21
N ASP A 3 -1.90 6.23 -22.17
CA ASP A 3 -1.82 4.96 -22.89
C ASP A 3 -1.22 3.92 -21.94
N PHE A 4 -2.08 3.13 -21.30
CA PHE A 4 -1.66 2.11 -20.34
C PHE A 4 -0.77 1.03 -20.95
N VAL A 5 -0.83 0.82 -22.27
CA VAL A 5 0.04 -0.15 -22.95
C VAL A 5 1.46 0.39 -23.02
N GLU A 6 1.62 1.64 -23.45
CA GLU A 6 2.93 2.26 -23.53
C GLU A 6 3.53 2.49 -22.15
N PHE A 7 2.72 2.93 -21.19
CA PHE A 7 3.13 3.06 -19.80
C PHE A 7 3.67 1.73 -19.23
N ARG A 8 2.95 0.62 -19.42
CA ARG A 8 3.41 -0.71 -18.96
C ARG A 8 4.77 -1.10 -19.52
N LYS A 9 5.07 -0.75 -20.78
CA LYS A 9 6.39 -1.01 -21.38
C LYS A 9 7.49 -0.18 -20.72
N VAL A 10 7.26 1.13 -20.56
CA VAL A 10 8.24 2.04 -19.95
C VAL A 10 8.51 1.61 -18.50
N ARG A 11 7.44 1.41 -17.71
CA ARG A 11 7.54 0.87 -16.34
C ARG A 11 8.36 -0.42 -16.32
N LYS A 12 8.08 -1.37 -17.22
CA LYS A 12 8.79 -2.65 -17.26
C LYS A 12 10.30 -2.46 -17.50
N ILE A 13 10.71 -1.56 -18.39
CA ILE A 13 12.13 -1.29 -18.67
C ILE A 13 12.83 -0.78 -17.41
N ILE A 14 12.22 0.20 -16.72
CA ILE A 14 12.75 0.80 -15.50
C ILE A 14 12.84 -0.24 -14.38
N VAL A 15 11.76 -1.00 -14.14
CA VAL A 15 11.72 -2.06 -13.11
C VAL A 15 12.73 -3.17 -13.40
N ASP A 16 12.86 -3.62 -14.65
CA ASP A 16 13.85 -4.65 -15.01
C ASP A 16 15.29 -4.14 -14.81
N ARG A 17 15.56 -2.87 -15.15
CA ARG A 17 16.88 -2.27 -14.93
C ARG A 17 17.20 -2.09 -13.44
N TYR A 18 16.25 -1.62 -12.64
CA TYR A 18 16.40 -1.56 -11.17
C TYR A 18 16.84 -2.91 -10.60
N TRP A 19 16.12 -3.99 -10.94
CA TRP A 19 16.46 -5.32 -10.44
C TRP A 19 17.77 -5.88 -10.98
N GLU A 20 18.17 -5.49 -12.19
CA GLU A 20 19.50 -5.82 -12.71
C GLU A 20 20.59 -5.17 -11.84
N ILE A 21 20.43 -3.90 -11.48
CA ILE A 21 21.38 -3.18 -10.61
C ILE A 21 21.44 -3.85 -9.23
N VAL A 22 20.29 -4.12 -8.60
CA VAL A 22 20.22 -4.84 -7.31
C VAL A 22 20.95 -6.18 -7.37
N ARG A 23 20.81 -6.92 -8.49
CA ARG A 23 21.52 -8.19 -8.69
C ARG A 23 23.03 -7.99 -8.80
N LEU A 24 23.47 -6.98 -9.55
CA LEU A 24 24.90 -6.68 -9.75
C LEU A 24 25.57 -6.17 -8.47
N THR A 25 24.86 -5.41 -7.63
CA THR A 25 25.36 -4.89 -6.35
C THR A 25 25.26 -5.89 -5.19
N SER A 26 24.67 -7.06 -5.44
CA SER A 26 24.57 -8.19 -4.50
C SER A 26 25.66 -9.24 -4.70
N HIS A 27 25.98 -10.00 -3.64
CA HIS A 27 26.91 -11.13 -3.73
C HIS A 27 26.33 -12.26 -4.62
N PRO A 28 27.13 -12.97 -5.44
CA PRO A 28 28.58 -12.84 -5.59
C PRO A 28 29.01 -11.80 -6.64
N TYR A 29 28.08 -11.22 -7.41
CA TYR A 29 28.40 -10.33 -8.53
C TYR A 29 29.17 -9.10 -8.09
N ARG A 30 28.84 -8.56 -6.91
CA ARG A 30 29.53 -7.42 -6.29
C ARG A 30 31.03 -7.63 -6.16
N ASP A 31 31.50 -8.85 -5.88
CA ASP A 31 32.92 -9.15 -5.62
C ASP A 31 33.78 -9.00 -6.88
N ALA A 32 33.16 -9.06 -8.07
CA ALA A 32 33.82 -8.84 -9.35
C ALA A 32 33.91 -7.35 -9.75
N LEU A 33 33.32 -6.44 -8.97
CA LEU A 33 33.25 -5.02 -9.29
C LEU A 33 34.29 -4.21 -8.51
N SER A 34 34.88 -3.22 -9.17
CA SER A 34 35.68 -2.19 -8.51
C SER A 34 34.79 -1.26 -7.68
N SER A 35 35.38 -0.57 -6.69
CA SER A 35 34.65 0.43 -5.89
C SER A 35 34.00 1.53 -6.74
N LYS A 36 34.63 1.91 -7.85
CA LYS A 36 34.07 2.89 -8.79
C LYS A 36 32.80 2.35 -9.47
N GLN A 37 32.85 1.12 -9.99
CA GLN A 37 31.67 0.49 -10.61
C GLN A 37 30.52 0.33 -9.62
N ILE A 38 30.81 -0.01 -8.38
CA ILE A 38 29.79 -0.08 -7.31
C ILE A 38 29.18 1.30 -7.07
N SER A 39 30.00 2.35 -6.97
CA SER A 39 29.52 3.73 -6.80
C SER A 39 28.68 4.21 -7.99
N ASP A 40 29.08 3.88 -9.21
CA ASP A 40 28.36 4.25 -10.44
C ASP A 40 26.99 3.54 -10.48
N LEU A 41 26.94 2.25 -10.10
CA LEU A 41 25.69 1.49 -10.01
C LEU A 41 24.73 2.01 -8.94
N TYR A 42 25.23 2.42 -7.76
CA TYR A 42 24.37 3.01 -6.74
C TYR A 42 23.79 4.34 -7.17
N LYS A 43 24.59 5.18 -7.83
CA LYS A 43 24.05 6.40 -8.41
C LYS A 43 22.97 6.12 -9.45
N GLU A 44 23.19 5.12 -10.32
CA GLU A 44 22.18 4.71 -11.29
C GLU A 44 20.93 4.11 -10.63
N GLU A 45 21.07 3.39 -9.51
CA GLU A 45 19.95 2.90 -8.71
C GLU A 45 19.09 4.05 -8.20
N ASP A 46 19.71 5.09 -7.63
CA ASP A 46 19.03 6.29 -7.16
C ASP A 46 18.30 7.01 -8.32
N ASP A 47 18.99 7.26 -9.43
CA ASP A 47 18.42 7.91 -10.62
C ASP A 47 17.19 7.13 -11.17
N ILE A 48 17.25 5.80 -11.20
CA ILE A 48 16.17 4.94 -11.71
C ILE A 48 14.99 4.87 -10.73
N LEU A 49 15.26 4.89 -9.43
CA LEU A 49 14.21 4.91 -8.43
C LEU A 49 13.43 6.23 -8.49
N GLU A 50 14.11 7.35 -8.67
CA GLU A 50 13.49 8.66 -8.90
C GLU A 50 12.64 8.64 -10.18
N GLU A 51 13.20 8.18 -11.31
CA GLU A 51 12.46 8.05 -12.57
C GLU A 51 11.22 7.17 -12.41
N TYR A 52 11.36 6.01 -11.73
CA TYR A 52 10.26 5.12 -11.41
C TYR A 52 9.15 5.83 -10.63
N ALA A 53 9.50 6.57 -9.56
CA ALA A 53 8.54 7.29 -8.73
C ALA A 53 7.81 8.40 -9.50
N GLU A 54 8.51 9.09 -10.41
CA GLU A 54 7.95 10.17 -11.24
C GLU A 54 6.97 9.67 -12.31
N ILE A 55 7.24 8.50 -12.91
CA ILE A 55 6.37 8.01 -13.99
C ILE A 55 5.07 7.40 -13.48
N LEU A 56 5.01 6.91 -12.23
CA LEU A 56 3.82 6.25 -11.71
C LEU A 56 2.62 7.22 -11.74
N PRO A 57 1.47 6.80 -12.30
CA PRO A 57 0.32 7.68 -12.42
C PRO A 57 -0.32 7.93 -11.05
N PHE A 58 -0.83 9.15 -10.86
CA PHE A 58 -1.85 9.39 -9.85
C PHE A 58 -3.14 8.71 -10.29
N LEU A 59 -3.66 7.85 -9.42
CA LEU A 59 -4.91 7.12 -9.65
C LEU A 59 -5.96 7.61 -8.65
N PRO A 60 -7.18 7.92 -9.09
CA PRO A 60 -8.27 8.17 -8.16
C PRO A 60 -8.58 6.87 -7.43
N ILE A 61 -8.26 6.83 -6.14
CA ILE A 61 -8.40 5.63 -5.30
C ILE A 61 -9.58 5.73 -4.34
N SER A 62 -10.04 6.94 -4.02
CA SER A 62 -11.12 7.14 -3.07
C SER A 62 -11.74 8.53 -3.20
N ARG A 63 -12.73 8.83 -2.35
CA ARG A 63 -13.35 10.14 -2.23
C ARG A 63 -13.64 10.45 -0.76
N CYS A 64 -13.37 11.67 -0.34
CA CYS A 64 -13.52 12.08 1.05
C CYS A 64 -15.00 12.17 1.46
N PRO A 65 -15.46 11.47 2.51
CA PRO A 65 -16.86 11.50 2.98
C PRO A 65 -17.20 12.74 3.83
N ILE A 66 -16.32 13.74 3.86
CA ILE A 66 -16.51 15.01 4.59
C ILE A 66 -16.71 16.16 3.60
N CYS A 67 -15.80 16.31 2.62
CA CYS A 67 -15.86 17.40 1.64
C CYS A 67 -16.04 16.95 0.19
N ASN A 68 -16.24 15.64 -0.04
CA ASN A 68 -16.44 15.04 -1.37
C ASN A 68 -15.25 15.17 -2.34
N GLY A 69 -14.07 15.58 -1.86
CA GLY A 69 -12.85 15.69 -2.68
C GLY A 69 -12.31 14.31 -3.06
N VAL A 70 -11.86 14.16 -4.31
CA VAL A 70 -11.22 12.91 -4.78
C VAL A 70 -9.85 12.78 -4.10
N LEU A 71 -9.52 11.56 -3.69
CA LEU A 71 -8.20 11.18 -3.24
C LEU A 71 -7.50 10.49 -4.41
N GLU A 72 -6.40 11.06 -4.88
CA GLU A 72 -5.54 10.44 -5.87
C GLU A 72 -4.19 10.10 -5.24
N CYS A 73 -3.75 8.85 -5.41
CA CYS A 73 -2.48 8.38 -4.88
C CYS A 73 -1.64 7.75 -5.99
N VAL A 74 -0.33 7.82 -5.81
CA VAL A 74 0.61 6.99 -6.53
C VAL A 74 0.56 5.58 -5.92
N VAL A 75 0.07 4.63 -6.72
CA VAL A 75 0.02 3.20 -6.39
C VAL A 75 0.40 2.42 -7.64
N ASP A 76 1.32 1.47 -7.50
CA ASP A 76 1.71 0.64 -8.62
C ASP A 76 0.73 -0.53 -8.85
N LEU A 77 -0.33 -0.26 -9.60
CA LEU A 77 -1.35 -1.26 -9.98
C LEU A 77 -0.98 -2.06 -11.24
N PHE A 78 0.26 -1.99 -11.70
CA PHE A 78 0.70 -2.64 -12.94
C PHE A 78 1.54 -3.91 -12.70
N GLY A 79 1.72 -4.28 -11.45
CA GLY A 79 2.42 -5.49 -11.01
C GLY A 79 2.92 -5.33 -9.57
N ILE A 80 3.24 -6.46 -8.93
CA ILE A 80 3.84 -6.48 -7.58
C ILE A 80 5.39 -6.50 -7.64
N ASP A 81 5.97 -6.44 -8.83
CA ASP A 81 7.41 -6.47 -9.06
C ASP A 81 8.11 -5.10 -8.92
N GLY A 82 7.34 -4.02 -8.74
CA GLY A 82 7.86 -2.65 -8.74
C GLY A 82 8.37 -2.18 -7.36
N PRO A 83 9.34 -1.25 -7.31
CA PRO A 83 9.84 -0.62 -6.08
C PRO A 83 8.76 -0.10 -5.11
N TRP A 84 7.58 0.26 -5.60
CA TRP A 84 6.45 0.72 -4.75
C TRP A 84 6.03 -0.32 -3.70
N TRP A 85 6.17 -1.61 -4.02
CA TRP A 85 5.81 -2.73 -3.14
C TRP A 85 6.91 -3.10 -2.14
N ALA A 86 8.05 -2.41 -2.17
CA ALA A 86 9.10 -2.63 -1.18
C ALA A 86 8.60 -2.31 0.23
N LYS A 87 8.97 -3.17 1.19
CA LYS A 87 8.54 -3.03 2.60
C LYS A 87 9.00 -1.73 3.27
N GLY A 88 10.07 -1.12 2.76
CA GLY A 88 10.64 0.14 3.24
C GLY A 88 10.50 1.25 2.20
N ASN A 89 10.68 2.49 2.65
CA ASN A 89 10.77 3.64 1.76
C ASN A 89 12.16 3.68 1.11
N ILE A 90 12.29 3.08 -0.07
CA ILE A 90 13.53 3.08 -0.86
C ILE A 90 13.64 4.30 -1.79
N VAL A 91 12.53 5.01 -1.98
CA VAL A 91 12.45 6.28 -2.72
C VAL A 91 11.26 7.08 -2.18
N ASP A 92 11.35 8.40 -2.30
CA ASP A 92 10.25 9.30 -1.98
C ASP A 92 9.25 9.34 -3.15
N PHE A 93 8.06 8.77 -2.94
CA PHE A 93 6.97 8.89 -3.90
C PHE A 93 6.28 10.25 -3.76
N PRO A 94 5.72 10.80 -4.86
CA PRO A 94 4.87 11.98 -4.79
C PRO A 94 3.77 11.83 -3.75
N ALA A 95 3.61 12.86 -2.90
CA ALA A 95 2.57 12.87 -1.88
C ALA A 95 1.17 12.76 -2.52
N PRO A 96 0.20 12.09 -1.85
CA PRO A 96 -1.18 12.03 -2.33
C PRO A 96 -1.77 13.39 -2.67
N GLN A 97 -2.51 13.46 -3.78
CA GLN A 97 -3.36 14.60 -4.09
C GLN A 97 -4.68 14.42 -3.37
N SER A 98 -4.83 15.10 -2.24
CA SER A 98 -5.96 14.92 -1.34
C SER A 98 -6.42 16.23 -0.71
N CYS A 99 -7.68 16.26 -0.25
CA CYS A 99 -8.10 17.30 0.69
C CYS A 99 -7.41 17.14 2.05
N GLU A 100 -7.51 18.17 2.90
CA GLU A 100 -6.92 18.20 4.24
C GLU A 100 -7.47 17.14 5.21
N HIS A 101 -8.52 16.41 4.84
CA HIS A 101 -9.14 15.39 5.68
C HIS A 101 -8.44 14.03 5.61
N PHE A 102 -7.65 13.75 4.57
CA PHE A 102 -7.01 12.44 4.39
C PHE A 102 -5.97 12.14 5.48
N ARG A 103 -5.94 10.90 5.98
CA ARG A 103 -5.06 10.50 7.10
C ARG A 103 -4.20 9.30 6.78
N LEU A 104 -4.77 8.26 6.18
CA LEU A 104 -4.12 6.97 6.04
C LEU A 104 -4.72 6.21 4.87
N LEU A 105 -3.86 5.54 4.11
CA LEU A 105 -4.25 4.56 3.11
C LEU A 105 -3.74 3.18 3.55
N LEU A 106 -4.67 2.25 3.70
CA LEU A 106 -4.40 0.82 3.84
C LEU A 106 -4.87 0.10 2.57
N GLY A 107 -4.58 -1.19 2.48
CA GLY A 107 -5.16 -2.00 1.43
C GLY A 107 -5.06 -3.49 1.71
N ALA A 108 -5.79 -4.22 0.86
CA ALA A 108 -5.87 -5.66 0.82
C ALA A 108 -5.78 -6.10 -0.65
N ILE A 109 -5.29 -7.31 -0.90
CA ILE A 109 -5.22 -7.91 -2.24
C ILE A 109 -5.72 -9.35 -2.17
N ASP A 110 -6.77 -9.64 -2.92
CA ASP A 110 -7.22 -11.00 -3.15
C ASP A 110 -6.40 -11.66 -4.26
N PHE A 111 -5.55 -12.62 -3.88
CA PHE A 111 -4.84 -13.50 -4.81
C PHE A 111 -5.66 -14.75 -5.18
N GLY A 112 -6.91 -14.86 -4.70
CA GLY A 112 -7.77 -16.00 -4.91
C GLY A 112 -7.21 -17.28 -4.28
N SER A 113 -7.09 -18.34 -5.08
CA SER A 113 -6.53 -19.63 -4.64
C SER A 113 -5.04 -19.80 -4.94
N VAL A 114 -4.39 -18.75 -5.45
CA VAL A 114 -2.98 -18.76 -5.81
C VAL A 114 -2.12 -18.83 -4.55
N LYS A 115 -1.01 -19.56 -4.62
CA LYS A 115 -0.02 -19.70 -3.53
C LYS A 115 1.31 -19.01 -3.83
N GLU A 116 1.53 -18.65 -5.09
CA GLU A 116 2.77 -18.07 -5.57
C GLU A 116 2.46 -16.90 -6.51
N VAL A 117 3.17 -15.79 -6.34
CA VAL A 117 3.14 -14.59 -7.18
C VAL A 117 4.54 -14.42 -7.79
N PRO A 118 4.85 -15.10 -8.91
CA PRO A 118 6.21 -15.19 -9.44
C PRO A 118 6.85 -13.83 -9.75
N GLU A 119 6.06 -12.84 -10.16
CA GLU A 119 6.55 -11.47 -10.40
C GLU A 119 7.10 -10.81 -9.13
N ALA A 120 6.57 -11.16 -7.95
CA ALA A 120 7.05 -10.67 -6.67
C ALA A 120 8.34 -11.39 -6.20
N SER A 121 8.83 -12.41 -6.92
CA SER A 121 10.01 -13.20 -6.52
C SER A 121 11.31 -12.39 -6.41
N LYS A 122 11.39 -11.25 -7.11
CA LYS A 122 12.53 -10.35 -7.03
C LYS A 122 12.57 -9.58 -5.70
N HIS A 123 11.41 -9.39 -5.06
CA HIS A 123 11.34 -8.83 -3.71
C HIS A 123 11.77 -9.87 -2.68
N LYS A 124 12.46 -9.40 -1.63
CA LYS A 124 12.64 -10.21 -0.43
C LYS A 124 11.29 -10.44 0.25
N ILE A 125 10.56 -9.36 0.49
CA ILE A 125 9.30 -9.33 1.23
C ILE A 125 8.38 -8.26 0.64
N VAL A 126 7.09 -8.58 0.51
CA VAL A 126 5.99 -7.64 0.23
C VAL A 126 4.85 -7.83 1.24
N TYR A 127 4.23 -6.73 1.68
CA TYR A 127 3.07 -6.71 2.58
C TYR A 127 1.80 -6.26 1.82
N PRO A 128 1.16 -7.14 1.03
CA PRO A 128 -0.04 -6.78 0.27
C PRO A 128 -1.28 -6.52 1.14
N GLY A 129 -1.26 -6.95 2.40
CA GLY A 129 -2.43 -6.95 3.29
C GLY A 129 -3.24 -8.25 3.18
N PRO A 130 -4.41 -8.32 3.82
CA PRO A 130 -5.31 -9.47 3.74
C PRO A 130 -5.91 -9.68 2.34
N GLY A 131 -6.64 -10.79 2.17
CA GLY A 131 -7.34 -11.13 0.92
C GLY A 131 -8.71 -10.47 0.76
N VAL A 132 -9.18 -9.75 1.77
CA VAL A 132 -10.47 -9.05 1.78
C VAL A 132 -10.32 -7.71 2.50
N PRO A 133 -11.17 -6.71 2.18
CA PRO A 133 -11.15 -5.43 2.88
C PRO A 133 -11.50 -5.60 4.36
N PHE A 134 -10.99 -4.68 5.16
CA PHE A 134 -11.10 -4.67 6.60
C PHE A 134 -11.10 -3.24 7.11
N VAL A 135 -11.43 -3.06 8.39
CA VAL A 135 -11.15 -1.83 9.12
C VAL A 135 -10.29 -2.13 10.34
N ILE A 136 -9.62 -1.10 10.85
CA ILE A 136 -8.93 -1.16 12.13
C ILE A 136 -9.83 -0.49 13.18
N PRO A 137 -10.45 -1.24 14.12
CA PRO A 137 -11.37 -0.68 15.11
C PRO A 137 -10.75 0.49 15.89
N ARG A 138 -9.52 0.33 16.39
CA ARG A 138 -8.80 1.38 17.14
C ARG A 138 -8.71 2.70 16.37
N ILE A 139 -8.53 2.64 15.04
CA ILE A 139 -8.35 3.83 14.19
C ILE A 139 -9.71 4.43 13.82
N ILE A 140 -10.67 3.60 13.38
CA ILE A 140 -11.98 4.10 12.98
C ILE A 140 -12.79 4.65 14.17
N GLU A 141 -12.45 4.24 15.39
CA GLU A 141 -13.01 4.77 16.63
C GLU A 141 -12.36 6.09 17.10
N LEU A 142 -11.27 6.54 16.46
CA LEU A 142 -10.75 7.88 16.70
C LEU A 142 -11.81 8.92 16.33
N ALA A 143 -11.88 10.00 17.12
CA ALA A 143 -12.95 10.99 17.00
C ALA A 143 -13.05 11.56 15.57
N ASN A 144 -14.26 11.50 15.00
CA ASN A 144 -14.60 11.95 13.64
C ASN A 144 -13.84 11.23 12.52
N MET A 145 -13.31 10.03 12.76
CA MET A 145 -12.73 9.19 11.70
C MET A 145 -13.85 8.55 10.86
N LYS A 146 -13.66 8.55 9.56
CA LYS A 146 -14.48 7.85 8.56
C LYS A 146 -13.57 7.07 7.63
N ALA A 147 -14.04 5.93 7.13
CA ALA A 147 -13.30 5.12 6.18
C ALA A 147 -14.10 4.93 4.88
N VAL A 148 -13.38 4.75 3.77
CA VAL A 148 -13.95 4.49 2.46
C VAL A 148 -13.21 3.32 1.81
N ILE A 149 -13.96 2.29 1.41
CA ILE A 149 -13.43 1.14 0.66
C ILE A 149 -13.73 1.34 -0.83
N SER A 150 -12.75 1.05 -1.67
CA SER A 150 -12.89 1.00 -3.13
C SER A 150 -12.27 -0.29 -3.67
N CYS A 151 -12.35 -0.50 -4.99
CA CYS A 151 -11.81 -1.70 -5.63
C CYS A 151 -11.19 -1.39 -6.99
N PHE A 152 -10.04 -2.00 -7.26
CA PHE A 152 -9.32 -1.92 -8.53
C PHE A 152 -8.78 -3.29 -8.93
N ASP A 153 -8.69 -3.52 -10.24
CA ASP A 153 -7.98 -4.68 -10.77
C ASP A 153 -6.48 -4.40 -10.81
N LEU A 154 -5.71 -5.23 -10.14
CA LEU A 154 -4.26 -5.32 -10.28
C LEU A 154 -3.97 -6.33 -11.39
N THR A 155 -3.33 -5.84 -12.46
CA THR A 155 -2.99 -6.58 -13.69
C THR A 155 -4.15 -7.29 -14.42
N GLY A 156 -5.38 -7.21 -13.90
CA GLY A 156 -6.54 -7.98 -14.36
C GLY A 156 -6.66 -9.37 -13.72
N GLU A 157 -5.75 -9.73 -12.82
CA GLU A 157 -5.70 -11.06 -12.17
C GLU A 157 -6.12 -11.01 -10.70
N TYR A 158 -5.79 -9.92 -10.01
CA TYR A 158 -6.01 -9.79 -8.57
C TYR A 158 -6.90 -8.58 -8.28
N SER A 159 -7.74 -8.68 -7.26
CA SER A 159 -8.55 -7.57 -6.79
C SER A 159 -7.84 -6.86 -5.65
N CYS A 160 -7.62 -5.56 -5.81
CA CYS A 160 -7.10 -4.69 -4.77
C CYS A 160 -8.23 -3.91 -4.11
N TYR A 161 -8.19 -3.82 -2.78
CA TYR A 161 -9.16 -3.08 -2.00
C TYR A 161 -8.47 -1.99 -1.17
N PRO A 162 -8.27 -0.78 -1.73
CA PRO A 162 -7.79 0.35 -0.96
C PRO A 162 -8.81 0.75 0.11
N ILE A 163 -8.32 1.08 1.30
CA ILE A 163 -9.13 1.51 2.44
C ILE A 163 -8.56 2.85 2.91
N ALA A 164 -9.25 3.94 2.57
CA ALA A 164 -8.82 5.30 2.89
C ALA A 164 -9.53 5.83 4.13
N TYR A 165 -8.76 6.40 5.06
CA TYR A 165 -9.25 6.99 6.30
C TYR A 165 -9.21 8.52 6.24
N PHE A 166 -10.28 9.15 6.72
CA PHE A 166 -10.48 10.60 6.71
C PHE A 166 -10.98 11.09 8.06
N SER A 167 -10.53 12.27 8.49
CA SER A 167 -11.06 12.95 9.67
C SER A 167 -11.02 14.46 9.53
N GLU A 168 -11.93 15.16 10.21
CA GLU A 168 -11.95 16.63 10.24
C GLU A 168 -10.68 17.21 10.85
N LYS A 169 -10.17 16.57 11.91
CA LYS A 169 -8.96 17.01 12.62
C LYS A 169 -7.78 16.12 12.27
N PRO A 170 -6.57 16.69 12.08
CA PRO A 170 -5.37 15.89 11.91
C PRO A 170 -5.07 15.08 13.17
N PHE A 171 -4.49 13.91 12.97
CA PHE A 171 -3.93 13.08 14.04
C PHE A 171 -2.42 13.00 13.86
N HIS A 172 -1.70 13.00 14.97
CA HIS A 172 -0.27 12.73 14.92
C HIS A 172 -0.03 11.30 14.41
N GLY A 173 0.96 11.11 13.53
CA GLY A 173 1.19 9.83 12.84
C GLY A 173 1.40 8.64 13.78
N ALA A 174 1.92 8.88 14.99
CA ALA A 174 2.05 7.86 16.04
C ALA A 174 0.71 7.24 16.51
N PHE A 175 -0.44 7.86 16.21
CA PHE A 175 -1.76 7.29 16.47
C PHE A 175 -2.34 6.51 15.28
N LEU A 176 -1.68 6.52 14.12
CA LEU A 176 -2.11 5.83 12.90
C LEU A 176 -1.43 4.47 12.76
N HIS A 177 -1.79 3.72 11.72
CA HIS A 177 -1.13 2.47 11.31
C HIS A 177 -0.05 2.77 10.27
N GLN A 178 0.86 1.83 10.04
CA GLN A 178 1.75 1.87 8.87
C GLN A 178 0.95 1.95 7.55
N PRO A 179 1.41 2.73 6.54
CA PRO A 179 0.72 2.82 5.26
C PRO A 179 0.77 1.50 4.51
N TRP A 180 -0.11 1.34 3.53
CA TRP A 180 -0.15 0.13 2.70
C TRP A 180 1.22 -0.21 2.08
N ALA A 181 1.53 -1.51 2.03
CA ALA A 181 2.81 -2.08 1.57
C ALA A 181 4.04 -1.69 2.41
N ARG A 182 3.88 -1.04 3.56
CA ARG A 182 5.00 -0.69 4.47
C ARG A 182 5.00 -1.55 5.72
N GLU A 183 6.20 -1.90 6.17
CA GLU A 183 6.42 -2.64 7.42
C GLU A 183 6.25 -1.72 8.65
N ALA A 184 6.65 -0.45 8.51
CA ALA A 184 6.67 0.52 9.60
C ALA A 184 6.18 1.90 9.15
N TYR A 185 5.68 2.68 10.09
CA TYR A 185 5.33 4.10 9.91
C TYR A 185 6.49 4.97 10.37
N GLN A 186 6.96 5.89 9.52
CA GLN A 186 7.92 6.92 9.92
C GLN A 186 7.19 8.06 10.64
N VAL A 187 7.54 8.27 11.92
CA VAL A 187 6.95 9.33 12.73
C VAL A 187 7.76 10.61 12.52
N LEU A 188 7.10 11.64 11.99
CA LEU A 188 7.65 12.97 11.79
C LEU A 188 7.06 13.97 12.79
N ASP A 189 7.79 15.03 13.12
CA ASP A 189 7.25 16.16 13.90
C ASP A 189 6.47 17.16 13.03
N GLU A 190 5.94 18.20 13.67
CA GLU A 190 5.18 19.27 13.01
C GLU A 190 5.99 20.05 11.96
N GLN A 191 7.32 19.98 12.01
CA GLN A 191 8.22 20.58 11.03
C GLN A 191 8.65 19.58 9.95
N GLY A 192 8.13 18.35 9.97
CA GLY A 192 8.46 17.29 9.03
C GLY A 192 9.77 16.56 9.34
N ASN A 193 10.42 16.81 10.48
CA ASN A 193 11.66 16.14 10.83
C ASN A 193 11.38 14.75 11.38
N TYR A 194 12.24 13.79 11.03
CA TYR A 194 12.18 12.43 11.53
C TYR A 194 12.36 12.36 13.05
N LYS A 195 11.41 11.72 13.75
CA LYS A 195 11.46 11.44 15.20
C LYS A 195 11.66 9.97 15.54
N GLY A 196 11.34 9.07 14.62
CA GLY A 196 11.43 7.64 14.86
C GLY A 196 10.53 6.86 13.90
N TRP A 197 10.33 5.59 14.21
CA TRP A 197 9.39 4.73 13.50
C TRP A 197 8.54 3.95 14.50
N THR A 198 7.39 3.46 14.04
CA THR A 198 6.52 2.57 14.82
C THR A 198 5.98 1.46 13.92
N ILE A 199 5.76 0.29 14.51
CA ILE A 199 5.05 -0.83 13.88
C ILE A 199 3.83 -1.10 14.75
N SER A 200 2.66 -1.12 14.14
CA SER A 200 1.42 -1.39 14.86
C SER A 200 0.92 -2.80 14.56
N ASN A 201 0.51 -3.51 15.61
CA ASN A 201 -0.13 -4.82 15.55
C ASN A 201 -1.66 -4.71 15.65
N ASP A 202 -2.24 -3.70 15.02
CA ASP A 202 -3.66 -3.41 15.16
C ASP A 202 -4.56 -4.59 14.76
N ALA A 203 -5.53 -4.93 15.62
CA ALA A 203 -6.55 -5.91 15.29
C ALA A 203 -7.32 -5.50 14.04
N LEU A 204 -7.60 -6.47 13.16
CA LEU A 204 -8.37 -6.26 11.94
C LEU A 204 -9.80 -6.74 12.14
N ASP A 205 -10.76 -5.93 11.72
CA ASP A 205 -12.16 -6.30 11.70
C ASP A 205 -12.65 -6.43 10.25
N PHE A 206 -13.09 -7.64 9.91
CA PHE A 206 -13.60 -8.00 8.59
C PHE A 206 -15.13 -7.97 8.53
N ASP A 207 -15.81 -7.81 9.67
CA ASP A 207 -17.26 -7.58 9.69
C ASP A 207 -17.54 -6.09 9.45
N LEU A 208 -17.76 -5.75 8.18
CA LEU A 208 -17.92 -4.36 7.76
C LEU A 208 -19.30 -3.78 8.12
N ARG A 209 -20.30 -4.64 8.34
CA ARG A 209 -21.70 -4.23 8.49
C ARG A 209 -21.94 -3.29 9.68
N PRO A 210 -21.43 -3.57 10.90
CA PRO A 210 -21.61 -2.67 12.03
C PRO A 210 -21.07 -1.25 11.77
N TRP A 211 -20.02 -1.12 10.97
CA TRP A 211 -19.39 0.16 10.65
C TRP A 211 -20.17 0.95 9.59
N ILE A 212 -20.80 0.24 8.64
CA ILE A 212 -21.73 0.82 7.67
C ILE A 212 -22.99 1.32 8.37
N GLU A 213 -23.58 0.51 9.25
CA GLU A 213 -24.79 0.86 10.01
C GLU A 213 -24.58 2.08 10.92
N LYS A 214 -23.37 2.22 11.50
CA LYS A 214 -22.95 3.42 12.25
C LYS A 214 -22.74 4.65 11.36
N GLY A 215 -22.72 4.50 10.04
CA GLY A 215 -22.48 5.58 9.09
C GLY A 215 -21.04 6.12 9.08
N ILE A 216 -20.08 5.30 9.54
CA ILE A 216 -18.66 5.68 9.57
C ILE A 216 -17.84 5.01 8.45
N LEU A 217 -18.35 3.91 7.90
CA LEU A 217 -17.79 3.24 6.73
C LEU A 217 -18.63 3.52 5.49
N PHE A 218 -17.96 3.95 4.44
CA PHE A 218 -18.52 4.24 3.12
C PHE A 218 -17.85 3.32 2.09
N TRP A 219 -18.41 3.25 0.89
CA TRP A 219 -17.80 2.53 -0.21
C TRP A 219 -18.01 3.21 -1.55
N ILE A 220 -17.22 2.80 -2.53
CA ILE A 220 -17.36 3.14 -3.94
C ILE A 220 -17.64 1.84 -4.68
N GLU A 221 -18.63 1.84 -5.58
CA GLU A 221 -18.97 0.66 -6.36
C GLU A 221 -17.80 0.24 -7.27
N PRO A 222 -17.50 -1.07 -7.41
CA PRO A 222 -16.48 -1.54 -8.34
C PRO A 222 -16.69 -1.00 -9.75
N GLY A 223 -15.64 -0.44 -10.34
CA GLY A 223 -15.67 0.15 -11.68
C GLY A 223 -16.30 1.55 -11.77
N ASP A 224 -16.67 2.17 -10.65
CA ASP A 224 -17.20 3.54 -10.66
C ASP A 224 -16.10 4.59 -10.88
N ALA A 225 -15.96 5.01 -12.15
CA ALA A 225 -14.98 6.00 -12.56
C ALA A 225 -15.22 7.41 -11.98
N ILE A 226 -16.44 7.73 -11.52
CA ILE A 226 -16.71 9.04 -10.90
C ILE A 226 -16.53 8.99 -9.38
N MET A 227 -16.19 7.84 -8.79
CA MET A 227 -15.94 7.67 -7.36
C MET A 227 -17.15 8.12 -6.51
N ASP A 228 -18.38 7.72 -6.87
CA ASP A 228 -19.58 8.12 -6.14
C ASP A 228 -19.64 7.38 -4.79
N LEU A 229 -19.82 8.15 -3.71
CA LEU A 229 -19.81 7.60 -2.37
C LEU A 229 -21.16 6.99 -2.01
N LYS A 230 -21.12 5.74 -1.56
CA LYS A 230 -22.26 5.00 -1.03
C LYS A 230 -22.15 4.84 0.47
N GLN A 231 -23.30 4.91 1.13
CA GLN A 231 -23.46 4.74 2.58
C GLN A 231 -24.68 3.85 2.92
N GLN A 232 -25.47 3.49 1.93
CA GLN A 232 -26.72 2.74 2.12
C GLN A 232 -26.86 1.70 1.00
N GLY A 233 -27.55 0.61 1.32
CA GLY A 233 -27.72 -0.53 0.41
C GLY A 233 -26.79 -1.69 0.76
N LYS A 234 -26.71 -2.66 -0.15
CA LYS A 234 -25.83 -3.82 -0.01
C LYS A 234 -24.41 -3.40 -0.41
N CYS A 235 -23.47 -3.43 0.53
CA CYS A 235 -22.09 -3.13 0.22
C CYS A 235 -21.46 -4.34 -0.53
N PRO A 236 -20.80 -4.12 -1.69
CA PRO A 236 -20.22 -5.21 -2.49
C PRO A 236 -19.02 -5.88 -1.81
N PHE A 237 -18.52 -5.28 -0.73
CA PHE A 237 -17.35 -5.73 0.02
C PHE A 237 -17.70 -6.56 1.26
N GLU A 238 -19.00 -6.68 1.59
CA GLU A 238 -19.47 -7.59 2.62
C GLU A 238 -19.36 -9.04 2.14
N ASP A 239 -18.98 -9.94 3.05
CA ASP A 239 -19.01 -11.40 2.83
C ASP A 239 -18.17 -11.90 1.62
N LEU A 240 -17.15 -11.15 1.20
CA LEU A 240 -16.27 -11.58 0.12
C LEU A 240 -15.58 -12.92 0.45
N PRO A 241 -15.46 -13.82 -0.54
CA PRO A 241 -14.56 -14.96 -0.43
C PRO A 241 -13.13 -14.43 -0.43
N GLY A 242 -12.28 -14.93 0.46
CA GLY A 242 -10.88 -14.51 0.54
C GLY A 242 -10.29 -14.68 1.93
N ILE A 243 -8.98 -14.47 2.03
CA ILE A 243 -8.20 -14.77 3.23
C ILE A 243 -8.33 -13.62 4.25
N ARG A 244 -8.98 -13.91 5.39
CA ARG A 244 -9.15 -12.97 6.53
C ARG A 244 -7.96 -13.01 7.48
N SER A 245 -6.76 -12.89 6.94
CA SER A 245 -5.50 -12.83 7.68
C SER A 245 -4.49 -12.02 6.86
N PRO A 246 -3.56 -11.29 7.49
CA PRO A 246 -2.50 -10.63 6.74
C PRO A 246 -1.70 -11.64 5.92
N GLN A 247 -1.30 -11.22 4.73
CA GLN A 247 -0.47 -12.00 3.83
C GLN A 247 0.91 -11.35 3.74
N LEU A 248 1.93 -12.18 3.60
CA LEU A 248 3.31 -11.82 3.33
C LEU A 248 3.73 -12.53 2.04
N ILE A 249 4.32 -11.82 1.09
CA ILE A 249 4.94 -12.48 -0.06
C ILE A 249 6.44 -12.50 0.17
N GLU A 250 7.02 -13.69 0.36
CA GLU A 250 8.46 -13.87 0.50
C GLU A 250 9.00 -14.62 -0.71
N ARG A 251 9.85 -13.96 -1.51
CA ARG A 251 10.43 -14.54 -2.73
C ARG A 251 9.39 -15.16 -3.68
N GLY A 252 8.22 -14.54 -3.74
CA GLY A 252 7.11 -14.96 -4.59
C GLY A 252 6.17 -15.97 -3.93
N GLU A 253 6.46 -16.50 -2.75
CA GLU A 253 5.54 -17.40 -2.03
C GLU A 253 4.61 -16.61 -1.10
N ILE A 254 3.31 -16.92 -1.14
CA ILE A 254 2.31 -16.31 -0.23
C ILE A 254 2.32 -17.07 1.10
N ILE A 255 2.67 -16.36 2.17
CA ILE A 255 2.66 -16.83 3.55
C ILE A 255 1.52 -16.12 4.29
N ILE A 256 0.68 -16.91 4.96
CA ILE A 256 -0.42 -16.38 5.79
C ILE A 256 0.10 -16.14 7.20
N LEU A 257 0.00 -14.90 7.65
CA LEU A 257 0.42 -14.48 8.99
C LEU A 257 -0.72 -14.67 10.01
N PRO A 258 -0.40 -14.84 11.30
CA PRO A 258 -1.42 -14.81 12.35
C PRO A 258 -2.17 -13.48 12.35
N LEU A 259 -3.39 -13.50 12.85
CA LEU A 259 -4.15 -12.26 13.03
C LEU A 259 -3.46 -11.38 14.07
N PRO A 260 -3.30 -10.08 13.78
CA PRO A 260 -2.84 -9.11 14.76
C PRO A 260 -3.90 -8.97 15.86
N ASP A 261 -3.44 -8.79 17.11
CA ASP A 261 -4.30 -8.82 18.31
C ASP A 261 -4.39 -7.46 19.03
N GLY A 262 -3.71 -6.43 18.51
CA GLY A 262 -3.61 -5.10 19.12
C GLY A 262 -2.50 -4.98 20.16
N SER A 263 -1.74 -6.05 20.44
CA SER A 263 -0.66 -6.00 21.43
C SER A 263 0.50 -5.11 20.96
N PRO A 264 1.18 -4.39 21.88
CA PRO A 264 2.36 -3.62 21.51
C PRO A 264 3.46 -4.53 20.93
N ILE A 265 4.00 -4.19 19.77
CA ILE A 265 5.18 -4.87 19.22
C ILE A 265 6.43 -4.33 19.90
N ASN A 266 7.27 -5.23 20.40
CA ASN A 266 8.64 -4.88 20.75
C ASN A 266 9.47 -4.79 19.46
N PRO A 267 9.91 -3.58 19.05
CA PRO A 267 10.67 -3.41 17.80
C PRO A 267 12.02 -4.15 17.79
N PHE A 268 12.50 -4.59 18.95
CA PHE A 268 13.78 -5.29 19.10
C PHE A 268 13.68 -6.82 19.08
N GLU A 269 12.46 -7.37 19.09
CA GLU A 269 12.23 -8.83 19.05
C GLU A 269 11.96 -9.37 17.63
N THR A 270 11.79 -8.47 16.66
CA THR A 270 11.42 -8.78 15.26
C THR A 270 12.55 -8.54 14.25
N ALA A 271 13.78 -8.27 14.74
CA ALA A 271 14.97 -8.00 13.93
C ALA A 271 15.85 -9.25 13.70
#